data_AF-A0A661VJ54-F1
#
_entry.id   AF-A0A661VJ54-F1
#
_cell.length_a   1.000
_cell.length_b   1.000
_cell.length_c   1.000
_cell.angle_alpha   90.00
_cell.angle_beta   90.00
_cell.angle_gamma   90.00
#
_symmetry.space_group_name_H-M   'P 1'
#
loop_
_entity.id
_entity.type
_entity.pdbx_description
1 polymer ?
#
loop_
_entity_poly.entity_id
_entity_poly.type
_entity_poly.pdbx_seq_one_letter_code
_entity_poly.pdbx_strand_id
1 'polypeptide(L)'
;MQAELVREARLALWDRILRGEEPPSEELSYLKKAACDLSDEDKLSVVLLFAAAEIASRGGPSQRHLIAALRYWFSQAGSAAAREHLDLEEISQGGLPECLGTHLRWPEAAQTIGISPNNYMALKRITESLRQECVRQWEKLFGGPVPLALLRGEQDE
;
A
#
# COMPACT_ATOMS: atom_id res chain seq x y z
N MET A 1 -10.06 19.97 6.79
CA MET A 1 -11.33 19.25 7.05
C MET A 1 -11.62 18.14 6.03
N GLN A 2 -12.00 18.39 4.77
CA GLN A 2 -12.35 17.30 3.83
C GLN A 2 -11.15 16.38 3.50
N ALA A 3 -9.96 16.94 3.28
CA ALA A 3 -8.74 16.15 3.04
C ALA A 3 -8.33 15.29 4.26
N GLU A 4 -8.55 15.79 5.48
CA GLU A 4 -8.27 15.04 6.72
C GLU A 4 -9.24 13.87 6.89
N LEU A 5 -10.53 14.08 6.65
CA LEU A 5 -11.54 13.01 6.69
C LEU A 5 -11.27 11.94 5.62
N VAL A 6 -10.86 12.34 4.43
CA VAL A 6 -10.40 11.41 3.38
C VAL A 6 -9.19 10.62 3.86
N ARG A 7 -8.20 11.28 4.47
CA ARG A 7 -7.01 10.61 5.00
C ARG A 7 -7.38 9.58 6.07
N GLU A 8 -8.24 9.91 7.03
CA GLU A 8 -8.71 8.99 8.07
C GLU A 8 -9.45 7.79 7.49
N ALA A 9 -10.38 8.03 6.55
CA ALA A 9 -11.10 6.96 5.87
C ALA A 9 -10.15 6.03 5.09
N ARG A 10 -9.13 6.57 4.41
CA ARG A 10 -8.09 5.76 3.75
C ARG A 10 -7.32 4.90 4.76
N LEU A 11 -6.96 5.44 5.93
CA LEU A 11 -6.23 4.69 6.96
C LEU A 11 -7.05 3.50 7.50
N ALA A 12 -8.34 3.71 7.78
CA ALA A 12 -9.23 2.64 8.23
C ALA A 12 -9.34 1.52 7.18
N LEU A 13 -9.42 1.87 5.90
CA LEU A 13 -9.48 0.90 4.81
C LEU A 13 -8.15 0.16 4.60
N TRP A 14 -7.01 0.83 4.75
CA TRP A 14 -5.70 0.17 4.72
C TRP A 14 -5.54 -0.88 5.82
N ASP A 15 -5.97 -0.56 7.05
CA ASP A 15 -5.96 -1.50 8.17
C ASP A 15 -6.81 -2.75 7.88
N ARG A 16 -8.03 -2.58 7.36
CA ARG A 16 -8.88 -3.72 6.93
C ARG A 16 -8.20 -4.60 5.88
N ILE A 17 -7.63 -4.00 4.83
CA ILE A 17 -6.92 -4.73 3.77
C ILE A 17 -5.74 -5.52 4.35
N LEU A 18 -4.96 -4.92 5.28
CA LEU A 18 -3.81 -5.57 5.94
C LEU A 18 -4.21 -6.75 6.83
N ARG A 19 -5.45 -6.76 7.34
CA ARG A 19 -6.05 -7.88 8.07
C ARG A 19 -6.64 -8.95 7.15
N GLY A 20 -6.69 -8.69 5.84
CA GLY A 20 -7.34 -9.56 4.87
C GLY A 20 -8.86 -9.46 4.88
N GLU A 21 -9.41 -8.41 5.48
CA GLU A 21 -10.83 -8.12 5.50
C GLU A 21 -11.26 -7.41 4.21
N GLU A 22 -12.50 -7.64 3.79
CA GLU A 22 -13.07 -6.93 2.64
C GLU A 22 -13.43 -5.49 3.03
N PRO A 23 -12.94 -4.48 2.30
CA PRO A 23 -13.29 -3.09 2.56
C PRO A 23 -14.78 -2.82 2.25
N PRO A 24 -15.53 -2.14 3.14
CA PRO A 24 -16.96 -1.93 2.96
C PRO A 24 -17.25 -0.98 1.80
N SER A 25 -18.30 -1.31 1.03
CA SER A 25 -18.70 -0.60 -0.17
C SER A 25 -19.14 0.86 0.08
N GLU A 26 -19.66 1.16 1.27
CA GLU A 26 -20.07 2.51 1.66
C GLU A 26 -18.88 3.47 1.84
N GLU A 27 -17.84 3.03 2.57
CA GLU A 27 -16.61 3.81 2.79
C GLU A 27 -15.87 4.05 1.46
N LEU A 28 -15.82 3.04 0.58
CA LEU A 28 -15.30 3.18 -0.77
C LEU A 28 -16.15 4.17 -1.59
N SER A 29 -17.48 4.08 -1.52
CA SER A 29 -18.37 5.00 -2.24
C SER A 29 -18.22 6.45 -1.78
N TYR A 30 -18.00 6.68 -0.49
CA TYR A 30 -17.66 7.99 0.05
C TYR A 30 -16.34 8.51 -0.52
N LEU A 31 -15.27 7.71 -0.47
CA LEU A 31 -13.96 8.10 -1.00
C LEU A 31 -14.00 8.41 -2.50
N LYS A 32 -14.75 7.62 -3.28
CA LYS A 32 -14.93 7.87 -4.71
C LYS A 32 -15.49 9.28 -4.96
N LYS A 33 -16.50 9.69 -4.20
CA LYS A 33 -17.10 11.03 -4.34
C LYS A 33 -16.12 12.12 -3.92
N ALA A 34 -15.41 11.91 -2.81
CA ALA A 34 -14.47 12.89 -2.28
C ALA A 34 -13.21 13.05 -3.16
N ALA A 35 -12.82 12.03 -3.91
CA ALA A 35 -11.58 12.02 -4.69
C ALA A 35 -11.54 13.04 -5.83
N CYS A 36 -12.69 13.41 -6.40
CA CYS A 36 -12.76 14.36 -7.51
C CYS A 36 -12.21 15.75 -7.14
N ASP A 37 -12.40 16.16 -5.88
CA ASP A 37 -12.01 17.48 -5.36
C ASP A 37 -10.58 17.52 -4.81
N LEU A 38 -9.85 16.40 -4.84
CA LEU A 38 -8.50 16.29 -4.31
C LEU A 38 -7.43 16.76 -5.31
N SER A 39 -6.23 17.05 -4.79
CA SER A 39 -5.03 17.21 -5.61
C SER A 39 -4.70 15.91 -6.36
N ASP A 40 -3.91 16.01 -7.43
CA ASP A 40 -3.55 14.83 -8.22
C ASP A 40 -2.74 13.80 -7.39
N GLU A 41 -1.93 14.25 -6.44
CA GLU A 41 -1.20 13.39 -5.50
C GLU A 41 -2.14 12.62 -4.56
N ASP A 42 -3.15 13.29 -4.02
CA ASP A 42 -4.14 12.65 -3.16
C ASP A 42 -5.06 11.71 -3.96
N LYS A 43 -5.37 12.04 -5.22
CA LYS A 43 -6.09 11.16 -6.15
C LYS A 43 -5.35 9.86 -6.39
N LEU A 44 -4.02 9.93 -6.58
CA LEU A 44 -3.19 8.73 -6.71
C LEU A 44 -3.27 7.84 -5.47
N SER A 45 -3.26 8.45 -4.28
CA SER A 45 -3.41 7.71 -3.02
C SER A 45 -4.76 7.00 -2.90
N VAL A 46 -5.84 7.63 -3.37
CA VAL A 46 -7.16 7.00 -3.44
C VAL A 46 -7.17 5.87 -4.48
N VAL A 47 -6.63 6.10 -5.67
CA VAL A 47 -6.54 5.08 -6.74
C VAL A 47 -5.78 3.84 -6.28
N LEU A 48 -4.66 4.02 -5.59
CA LEU A 48 -3.88 2.93 -5.03
C LEU A 48 -4.70 2.09 -4.04
N LEU A 49 -5.49 2.73 -3.19
CA LEU A 49 -6.37 2.05 -2.24
C LEU A 49 -7.46 1.25 -2.96
N PHE A 50 -8.10 1.82 -3.98
CA PHE A 50 -9.10 1.12 -4.79
C PHE A 50 -8.51 -0.09 -5.52
N ALA A 51 -7.30 0.05 -6.05
CA ALA A 51 -6.59 -1.05 -6.71
C ALA A 51 -6.24 -2.17 -5.71
N ALA A 52 -5.76 -1.82 -4.52
CA ALA A 52 -5.50 -2.78 -3.46
C ALA A 52 -6.79 -3.48 -2.99
N ALA A 53 -7.88 -2.73 -2.81
CA ALA A 53 -9.19 -3.28 -2.43
C ALA A 53 -9.71 -4.30 -3.45
N GLU A 54 -9.61 -3.98 -4.75
CA GLU A 54 -10.01 -4.85 -5.85
C GLU A 54 -9.14 -6.12 -5.93
N ILE A 55 -7.83 -6.02 -5.67
CA ILE A 55 -6.98 -7.22 -5.61
C ILE A 55 -7.30 -8.05 -4.36
N ALA A 56 -7.59 -7.40 -3.24
CA ALA A 56 -7.94 -8.08 -2.00
C ALA A 56 -9.26 -8.85 -2.10
N SER A 57 -10.28 -8.27 -2.74
CA SER A 57 -11.61 -8.90 -2.91
C SER A 57 -11.58 -10.16 -3.78
N ARG A 58 -10.60 -10.28 -4.70
CA ARG A 58 -10.39 -11.50 -5.50
C ARG A 58 -9.92 -12.69 -4.66
N GLY A 59 -9.38 -12.45 -3.46
CA GLY A 59 -8.90 -13.47 -2.55
C GLY A 59 -7.67 -14.26 -3.03
N GLY A 60 -7.44 -15.42 -2.40
CA GLY A 60 -6.47 -16.40 -2.84
C GLY A 60 -4.99 -15.96 -2.74
N PRO A 61 -4.09 -16.49 -3.60
CA PRO A 61 -2.67 -16.15 -3.57
C PRO A 61 -2.39 -14.66 -3.80
N SER A 62 -3.16 -13.98 -4.65
CA SER A 62 -2.97 -12.56 -4.97
C SER A 62 -3.23 -11.66 -3.77
N GLN A 63 -4.31 -11.90 -3.02
CA GLN A 63 -4.59 -11.21 -1.77
C GLN A 63 -3.46 -11.40 -0.76
N ARG A 64 -2.97 -12.65 -0.59
CA ARG A 64 -1.82 -12.91 0.27
C ARG A 64 -0.61 -12.10 -0.18
N HIS A 65 -0.18 -12.24 -1.43
CA HIS A 65 0.98 -11.47 -1.94
C HIS A 65 0.82 -9.96 -1.71
N LEU A 66 -0.39 -9.41 -1.88
CA LEU A 66 -0.69 -8.00 -1.60
C LEU A 66 -0.46 -7.66 -0.13
N ILE A 67 -0.98 -8.46 0.80
CA ILE A 67 -0.83 -8.20 2.24
C ILE A 67 0.65 -8.23 2.65
N ALA A 68 1.45 -9.19 2.15
CA ALA A 68 2.90 -9.17 2.44
C ALA A 68 3.57 -7.94 1.85
N ALA A 69 3.24 -7.56 0.62
CA ALA A 69 3.83 -6.39 -0.02
C ALA A 69 3.46 -5.10 0.72
N LEU A 70 2.21 -4.95 1.16
CA LEU A 70 1.78 -3.81 1.97
C LEU A 70 2.49 -3.77 3.32
N ARG A 71 2.60 -4.90 4.04
CA ARG A 71 3.37 -4.97 5.31
C ARG A 71 4.82 -4.58 5.10
N TYR A 72 5.44 -5.08 4.03
CA TYR A 72 6.78 -4.71 3.62
C TYR A 72 6.87 -3.20 3.38
N TRP A 73 6.07 -2.63 2.49
CA TRP A 73 6.14 -1.20 2.14
C TRP A 73 5.80 -0.28 3.32
N PHE A 74 4.79 -0.59 4.14
CA PHE A 74 4.47 0.18 5.34
C PHE A 74 5.61 0.14 6.36
N SER A 75 6.32 -0.98 6.51
CA SER A 75 7.50 -1.06 7.40
C SER A 75 8.70 -0.24 6.91
N GLN A 76 8.72 0.15 5.64
CA GLN A 76 9.79 0.94 5.02
C GLN A 76 9.39 2.43 4.85
N ALA A 77 8.11 2.78 5.03
CA ALA A 77 7.62 4.13 4.83
C ALA A 77 8.00 5.05 6.00
N GLY A 78 8.68 6.17 5.71
CA GLY A 78 8.94 7.23 6.69
C GLY A 78 10.39 7.39 7.17
N SER A 79 11.35 6.56 6.73
CA SER A 79 12.76 6.77 7.11
C SER A 79 13.75 6.22 6.08
N ALA A 80 14.74 7.03 5.72
CA ALA A 80 15.76 6.75 4.71
C ALA A 80 16.87 5.76 5.16
N ALA A 81 16.81 5.20 6.36
CA ALA A 81 17.86 4.33 6.88
C ALA A 81 17.27 3.04 7.43
N ALA A 82 17.42 1.94 6.68
CA ALA A 82 17.33 0.60 7.25
C ALA A 82 18.48 0.46 8.25
N ARG A 83 18.22 0.63 9.54
CA ARG A 83 19.23 0.41 10.58
C ARG A 83 19.34 -1.10 10.81
N GLU A 84 20.47 -1.68 10.41
CA GLU A 84 20.73 -3.11 10.57
C GLU A 84 20.81 -3.54 12.05
N HIS A 85 21.10 -2.61 12.97
CA HIS A 85 21.24 -2.86 14.40
C HIS A 85 20.40 -1.85 15.21
N LEU A 86 19.55 -2.37 16.10
CA LEU A 86 18.86 -1.61 17.13
C LEU A 86 19.85 -1.31 18.26
N ASP A 87 20.30 -0.06 18.35
CA ASP A 87 21.05 0.42 19.52
C ASP A 87 20.06 0.83 20.62
N LEU A 88 20.13 0.14 21.77
CA LEU A 88 19.28 0.40 22.92
C LEU A 88 19.52 1.79 23.53
N GLU A 89 20.72 2.36 23.40
CA GLU A 89 21.00 3.73 23.84
C GLU A 89 20.37 4.76 22.89
N GLU A 90 20.35 4.50 21.59
CA GLU A 90 19.64 5.36 20.63
C GLU A 90 18.12 5.30 20.80
N ILE A 91 17.54 4.17 21.19
CA ILE A 91 16.10 4.04 21.54
C ILE A 91 15.69 4.93 22.73
N SER A 92 16.62 5.17 23.65
CA SER A 92 16.35 6.09 24.77
C SER A 92 16.33 7.57 24.32
N GLN A 93 16.83 7.87 23.12
CA GLN A 93 17.01 9.23 22.58
C GLN A 93 16.15 9.54 21.33
N GLY A 94 15.94 8.56 20.46
CA GLY A 94 14.98 8.55 19.34
C GLY A 94 13.77 7.74 19.78
N GLY A 95 12.59 8.34 19.71
CA GLY A 95 11.40 7.88 20.42
C GLY A 95 10.91 6.45 20.09
N LEU A 96 9.74 6.12 20.65
CA LEU A 96 9.00 4.90 20.33
C LEU A 96 8.84 4.61 18.82
N PRO A 97 8.74 5.59 17.90
CA PRO A 97 8.68 5.33 16.46
C PRO A 97 9.86 4.54 15.90
N GLU A 98 11.08 4.79 16.38
CA GLU A 98 12.31 4.10 15.98
C GLU A 98 12.33 2.64 16.45
N CYS A 99 11.66 2.34 17.57
CA CYS A 99 11.44 0.97 18.05
C CYS A 99 10.41 0.20 17.22
N LEU A 100 9.47 0.92 16.60
CA LEU A 100 8.42 0.36 15.76
C LEU A 100 8.86 0.18 14.30
N GLY A 101 10.01 0.75 13.92
CA GLY A 101 10.69 0.60 12.63
C GLY A 101 11.10 -0.85 12.37
N THR A 102 10.10 -1.70 12.11
CA THR A 102 10.29 -3.15 11.95
C THR A 102 11.12 -3.50 10.72
N HIS A 103 11.31 -2.55 9.78
CA HIS A 103 12.15 -2.67 8.59
C HIS A 103 12.13 -4.07 7.98
N LEU A 104 10.93 -4.60 7.78
CA LEU A 104 10.80 -5.98 7.36
C LEU A 104 11.49 -6.14 6.02
N ARG A 105 12.34 -7.15 5.91
CA ARG A 105 12.80 -7.65 4.63
C ARG A 105 11.65 -8.43 3.98
N TRP A 106 11.63 -8.51 2.66
CA TRP A 106 10.62 -9.29 1.93
C TRP A 106 10.44 -10.73 2.50
N PRO A 107 11.51 -11.48 2.82
CA PRO A 107 11.37 -12.79 3.46
C PRO A 107 10.56 -12.77 4.76
N GLU A 108 10.77 -11.77 5.62
CA GLU A 108 10.07 -11.63 6.89
C GLU A 108 8.58 -11.32 6.66
N ALA A 109 8.27 -10.38 5.77
CA ALA A 109 6.88 -10.07 5.41
C ALA A 109 6.16 -11.28 4.77
N ALA A 110 6.83 -12.00 3.87
CA ALA A 110 6.29 -13.18 3.20
C ALA A 110 5.98 -14.33 4.17
N GLN A 111 6.82 -14.53 5.20
CA GLN A 111 6.59 -15.55 6.24
C GLN A 111 5.30 -15.32 7.03
N THR A 112 4.97 -14.06 7.34
CA THR A 112 3.78 -13.72 8.16
C THR A 112 2.45 -14.16 7.56
N ILE A 113 2.44 -14.55 6.29
CA ILE A 113 1.25 -14.98 5.55
C ILE A 113 1.47 -16.28 4.74
N GLY A 114 2.52 -17.03 5.06
CA GLY A 114 2.76 -18.36 4.50
C GLY A 114 3.16 -18.37 3.02
N ILE A 115 3.86 -17.34 2.53
CA ILE A 115 4.51 -17.34 1.22
C ILE A 115 5.96 -17.80 1.37
N SER A 116 6.49 -18.47 0.35
CA SER A 116 7.93 -18.81 0.31
C SER A 116 8.78 -17.54 0.48
N PRO A 117 9.65 -17.45 1.50
CA PRO A 117 10.40 -16.23 1.82
C PRO A 117 11.34 -15.79 0.69
N ASN A 118 11.79 -16.74 -0.13
CA ASN A 118 12.72 -16.50 -1.24
C ASN A 118 12.00 -16.16 -2.56
N ASN A 119 10.67 -16.08 -2.57
CA ASN A 119 9.89 -15.82 -3.78
C ASN A 119 9.76 -14.32 -4.07
N TYR A 120 10.87 -13.67 -4.41
CA TYR A 120 10.88 -12.26 -4.82
C TYR A 120 10.06 -12.01 -6.11
N MET A 121 9.83 -13.06 -6.91
CA MET A 121 8.93 -13.00 -8.07
C MET A 121 7.47 -12.78 -7.67
N ALA A 122 7.05 -13.13 -6.45
CA ALA A 122 5.73 -12.77 -5.95
C ALA A 122 5.61 -11.27 -5.70
N LEU A 123 6.64 -10.64 -5.11
CA LEU A 123 6.71 -9.19 -4.93
C LEU A 123 6.63 -8.46 -6.28
N LYS A 124 7.46 -8.85 -7.27
CA LYS A 124 7.42 -8.25 -8.61
C LYS A 124 6.03 -8.38 -9.27
N ARG A 125 5.43 -9.58 -9.21
CA ARG A 125 4.10 -9.82 -9.81
C ARG A 125 3.00 -9.00 -9.16
N ILE A 126 3.04 -8.84 -7.83
CA ILE A 126 2.00 -8.08 -7.14
C ILE A 126 2.16 -6.57 -7.35
N THR A 127 3.40 -6.06 -7.41
CA THR A 127 3.68 -4.67 -7.81
C THR A 127 3.11 -4.39 -9.19
N GLU A 128 3.38 -5.27 -10.16
CA GLU A 128 2.87 -5.12 -11.52
C GLU A 128 1.34 -5.22 -11.59
N SER A 129 0.74 -6.17 -10.86
CA SER A 129 -0.72 -6.32 -10.78
C SER A 129 -1.38 -5.09 -10.18
N LEU A 130 -0.77 -4.52 -9.13
CA LEU A 130 -1.24 -3.31 -8.47
C LEU A 130 -1.14 -2.10 -9.40
N ARG A 131 -0.04 -1.97 -10.15
CA ARG A 131 0.14 -0.92 -11.16
C ARG A 131 -0.94 -0.99 -12.25
N GLN A 132 -1.14 -2.17 -12.84
CA GLN A 132 -2.18 -2.37 -13.86
C GLN A 132 -3.58 -2.05 -13.33
N GLU A 133 -3.85 -2.43 -12.08
CA GLU A 133 -5.14 -2.14 -11.47
C GLU A 133 -5.28 -0.64 -11.14
N CYS A 134 -4.23 0.06 -10.71
CA CYS A 134 -4.23 1.51 -10.55
C CYS A 134 -4.60 2.24 -11.86
N VAL A 135 -4.05 1.80 -13.00
CA VAL A 135 -4.40 2.34 -14.32
C VAL A 135 -5.91 2.19 -14.58
N ARG A 136 -6.46 0.98 -14.38
CA ARG A 136 -7.90 0.72 -14.55
C ARG A 136 -8.77 1.55 -13.61
N GLN A 137 -8.37 1.67 -12.34
CA GLN A 137 -9.12 2.44 -11.35
C GLN A 137 -9.07 3.95 -11.65
N TRP A 138 -7.93 4.47 -12.14
CA TRP A 138 -7.83 5.86 -12.60
C TRP A 138 -8.83 6.16 -13.70
N GLU A 139 -8.86 5.34 -14.75
CA GLU A 139 -9.79 5.47 -15.87
C GLU A 139 -11.25 5.38 -15.38
N LYS A 140 -11.54 4.42 -14.50
CA LYS A 140 -12.88 4.21 -13.93
C LYS A 140 -13.37 5.35 -13.02
N LEU A 141 -12.46 5.99 -12.29
CA LEU A 141 -12.79 7.03 -11.32
C LEU A 141 -12.86 8.42 -11.96
N PHE A 142 -11.95 8.73 -12.90
CA PHE A 142 -11.77 10.09 -13.40
C PHE A 142 -11.97 10.23 -14.91
N GLY A 143 -11.94 9.15 -15.69
CA GLY A 143 -12.15 9.18 -17.15
C GLY A 143 -11.12 10.00 -17.94
N GLY A 144 -10.02 10.41 -17.30
CA GLY A 144 -8.99 11.28 -17.86
C GLY A 144 -7.70 10.53 -18.21
N PRO A 145 -6.71 11.22 -18.80
CA PRO A 145 -5.42 10.62 -19.10
C PRO A 145 -4.73 10.12 -17.83
N VAL A 146 -4.16 8.92 -17.92
CA VAL A 146 -3.48 8.26 -16.80
C VAL A 146 -2.13 8.96 -16.54
N PRO A 147 -1.81 9.33 -15.28
CA PRO A 147 -0.54 9.93 -14.94
C PRO A 147 0.65 9.07 -15.37
N LEU A 148 1.69 9.70 -15.92
CA LEU A 148 2.92 9.01 -16.34
C LEU A 148 3.56 8.18 -15.21
N ALA A 149 3.39 8.62 -13.95
CA ALA A 149 3.86 7.92 -12.77
C ALA A 149 3.26 6.50 -12.61
N LEU A 150 2.03 6.27 -13.12
CA LEU A 150 1.41 4.94 -13.13
C LEU A 150 1.82 4.11 -14.35
N LEU A 151 2.32 4.75 -15.41
CA LEU A 151 2.67 4.11 -16.68
C LEU A 151 4.13 3.64 -16.73
N ARG A 152 5.04 4.30 -16.03
CA ARG A 152 6.44 3.84 -15.90
C ARG A 152 6.50 2.67 -14.92
N GLY A 153 6.56 1.45 -15.44
CA GLY A 153 7.18 0.33 -14.70
C GLY A 153 8.69 0.52 -14.76
N GLU A 154 9.44 -0.07 -13.82
CA GLU A 154 10.91 -0.12 -13.85
C GLU A 154 11.39 -0.61 -15.23
N GLN A 155 11.65 0.35 -16.11
CA GLN A 155 12.50 0.25 -17.29
C GLN A 155 13.59 1.28 -17.03
N ASP A 156 14.49 0.96 -16.11
CA ASP A 156 15.81 1.56 -15.93
C ASP A 156 16.44 0.85 -14.71
N GLU A 157 16.99 -0.34 -14.96
CA GLU A 157 18.26 -0.88 -14.43
C GLU A 157 18.52 -2.29 -14.97
#